data_AF-A0A1I1C127-F1
#
_entry.id   AF-A0A1I1C127-F1
#
_cell.length_a   1.000
_cell.length_b   1.000
_cell.length_c   1.000
_cell.angle_alpha   90.00
_cell.angle_beta   90.00
_cell.angle_gamma   90.00
#
_symmetry.space_group_name_H-M   'P 1'
#
loop_
_entity.id
_entity.type
_entity.pdbx_description
1 polymer ?
#
loop_
_entity_poly.entity_id
_entity_poly.type
_entity_poly.pdbx_seq_one_letter_code
_entity_poly.pdbx_strand_id
1 'polypeptide(L)'
;MKSIKSIAIQAAMLAAMTAWAGAAQAATWIDVGPASGFTIDGSSVTYSPSPALMVKYYDGNLTPQSPADIQGYINGAFGTSLGAAVSYCDSATSGCTAGTTAGLSGGVNSYTSAAAYDYLAIHFGQGELVFHWAAPVAAGTTFTVAGLPKDLSNYRAFISAVPEPETYAMLLAGLGLLGFLARRRQGK
;
A
#
# COMPACT_ATOMS: atom_id res chain seq x y z
N MET A 1 34.95 -78.21 -1.23
CA MET A 1 35.55 -77.06 -1.95
C MET A 1 34.56 -76.55 -2.99
N LYS A 2 33.89 -75.41 -2.75
CA LYS A 2 33.23 -74.57 -3.78
C LYS A 2 32.93 -73.19 -3.19
N SER A 3 33.80 -72.25 -3.58
CA SER A 3 33.66 -70.80 -3.76
C SER A 3 32.86 -69.96 -2.75
N ILE A 4 33.61 -69.27 -1.88
CA ILE A 4 33.27 -67.98 -1.27
C ILE A 4 33.29 -66.92 -2.38
N LYS A 5 32.20 -66.18 -2.54
CA LYS A 5 32.09 -64.80 -3.05
C LYS A 5 30.63 -64.56 -3.44
N SER A 6 29.92 -63.77 -2.65
CA SER A 6 28.94 -62.83 -3.21
C SER A 6 28.43 -61.85 -2.16
N ILE A 7 28.78 -60.59 -2.41
CA ILE A 7 27.84 -59.46 -2.38
C ILE A 7 27.53 -58.94 -0.97
N ALA A 8 28.52 -58.20 -0.47
CA ALA A 8 28.30 -57.04 0.39
C ALA A 8 27.49 -55.98 -0.37
N ILE A 9 26.16 -56.05 -0.36
CA ILE A 9 25.27 -54.96 -0.78
C ILE A 9 24.02 -55.01 0.11
N GLN A 10 24.15 -54.55 1.36
CA GLN A 10 22.96 -54.37 2.20
C GLN A 10 23.11 -53.26 3.26
N ALA A 11 23.97 -52.27 3.01
CA ALA A 11 24.27 -51.21 3.99
C ALA A 11 24.24 -49.78 3.44
N ALA A 12 23.46 -49.50 2.38
CA ALA A 12 23.39 -48.16 1.80
C ALA A 12 21.99 -47.79 1.30
N MET A 13 20.98 -47.77 2.17
CA MET A 13 19.65 -47.22 1.84
C MET A 13 18.96 -46.53 3.03
N LEU A 14 19.70 -45.88 3.93
CA LEU A 14 19.08 -45.05 4.97
C LEU A 14 19.92 -43.82 5.35
N ALA A 15 20.37 -43.09 4.34
CA ALA A 15 20.90 -41.74 4.54
C ALA A 15 20.53 -40.88 3.33
N ALA A 16 20.10 -39.66 3.59
CA ALA A 16 19.72 -38.60 2.64
C ALA A 16 18.25 -38.63 2.15
N MET A 17 17.32 -38.46 3.09
CA MET A 17 16.06 -37.74 2.81
C MET A 17 16.01 -36.47 3.66
N THR A 18 16.96 -35.57 3.43
CA THR A 18 16.88 -34.18 3.88
C THR A 18 16.99 -33.30 2.64
N ALA A 19 15.92 -33.25 1.87
CA ALA A 19 15.82 -32.37 0.72
C ALA A 19 14.64 -31.40 0.91
N TRP A 20 15.01 -30.17 1.23
CA TRP A 20 14.38 -28.93 0.80
C TRP A 20 13.04 -28.59 1.46
N ALA A 21 13.11 -28.18 2.72
CA ALA A 21 12.29 -27.03 3.12
C ALA A 21 12.84 -25.82 2.36
N GLY A 22 12.22 -25.47 1.23
CA GLY A 22 12.48 -24.16 0.61
C GLY A 22 12.24 -23.12 1.70
N ALA A 23 13.24 -22.28 1.98
CA ALA A 23 13.01 -21.13 2.84
C ALA A 23 11.90 -20.31 2.18
N ALA A 24 10.71 -20.27 2.80
CA ALA A 24 9.68 -19.34 2.40
C ALA A 24 10.32 -17.95 2.51
N GLN A 25 10.59 -17.31 1.36
CA GLN A 25 11.05 -15.94 1.35
C GLN A 25 9.95 -15.13 2.03
N ALA A 26 10.30 -14.44 3.11
CA ALA A 26 9.37 -13.51 3.73
C ALA A 26 8.95 -12.50 2.66
N ALA A 27 7.65 -12.34 2.44
CA ALA A 27 7.14 -11.38 1.48
C ALA A 27 7.69 -9.98 1.82
N THR A 28 8.19 -9.28 0.79
CA THR A 28 8.76 -7.94 0.92
C THR A 28 8.02 -6.98 0.02
N TRP A 29 7.99 -5.70 0.41
CA TRP A 29 7.47 -4.63 -0.43
C TRP A 29 8.37 -4.37 -1.64
N ILE A 30 7.78 -4.39 -2.83
CA ILE A 30 8.44 -4.15 -4.11
C ILE A 30 7.87 -2.87 -4.72
N ASP A 31 8.73 -1.96 -5.18
CA ASP A 31 8.29 -0.81 -5.95
C ASP A 31 7.99 -1.24 -7.39
N VAL A 32 6.74 -1.11 -7.81
CA VAL A 32 6.26 -1.48 -9.15
C VAL A 32 6.05 -0.27 -10.06
N GLY A 33 6.46 0.92 -9.59
CA GLY A 33 6.61 2.12 -10.40
C GLY A 33 5.85 3.33 -9.84
N PRO A 34 6.01 4.49 -10.50
CA PRO A 34 5.00 5.53 -10.59
C PRO A 34 4.21 5.47 -11.91
N ALA A 35 4.49 4.52 -12.80
CA ALA A 35 3.93 4.48 -14.16
C ALA A 35 2.40 4.29 -14.17
N SER A 36 1.74 4.59 -15.31
CA SER A 36 0.30 4.42 -15.52
C SER A 36 -0.21 2.97 -15.49
N GLY A 37 0.72 2.04 -15.33
CA GLY A 37 0.48 0.62 -15.15
C GLY A 37 1.78 -0.11 -14.88
N PHE A 38 1.66 -1.35 -14.43
CA PHE A 38 2.77 -2.22 -14.09
C PHE A 38 2.34 -3.69 -14.22
N THR A 39 3.30 -4.61 -14.13
CA THR A 39 3.02 -6.05 -14.23
C THR A 39 3.24 -6.74 -12.89
N ILE A 40 2.25 -7.48 -12.42
CA ILE A 40 2.33 -8.36 -11.24
C ILE A 40 1.85 -9.74 -11.65
N ASP A 41 2.61 -10.78 -11.34
CA ASP A 41 2.28 -12.18 -11.65
C ASP A 41 1.90 -12.43 -13.12
N GLY A 42 2.50 -11.65 -14.04
CA GLY A 42 2.19 -11.71 -15.48
C GLY A 42 0.92 -10.96 -15.91
N SER A 43 0.16 -10.37 -14.98
CA SER A 43 -1.00 -9.54 -15.26
C SER A 43 -0.62 -8.06 -15.42
N SER A 44 -1.09 -7.43 -16.49
CA SER A 44 -0.92 -6.00 -16.74
C SER A 44 -1.97 -5.19 -15.97
N VAL A 45 -1.54 -4.56 -14.89
CA VAL A 45 -2.37 -3.70 -14.03
C VAL A 45 -2.35 -2.28 -14.57
N THR A 46 -3.51 -1.65 -14.69
CA THR A 46 -3.66 -0.22 -15.01
C THR A 46 -4.51 0.46 -13.95
N TYR A 47 -4.28 1.75 -13.72
CA TYR A 47 -5.03 2.52 -12.74
C TYR A 47 -5.17 4.00 -13.10
N SER A 48 -6.10 4.67 -12.44
CA SER A 48 -6.32 6.12 -12.48
C SER A 48 -6.77 6.60 -11.10
N PRO A 49 -6.43 7.81 -10.64
CA PRO A 49 -5.55 8.79 -11.27
C PRO A 49 -4.11 8.32 -11.39
N SER A 50 -3.49 8.60 -12.53
CA SER A 50 -2.09 8.25 -12.83
C SER A 50 -1.35 9.48 -13.38
N PRO A 51 -0.03 9.59 -13.17
CA PRO A 51 0.82 8.68 -12.40
C PRO A 51 0.66 8.89 -10.88
N ALA A 52 0.81 7.81 -10.11
CA ALA A 52 1.13 7.92 -8.68
C ALA A 52 2.61 8.35 -8.53
N LEU A 53 3.00 8.90 -7.37
CA LEU A 53 4.41 9.15 -7.07
C LEU A 53 5.17 7.86 -6.81
N MET A 54 4.51 6.87 -6.21
CA MET A 54 5.08 5.55 -5.95
C MET A 54 3.94 4.53 -5.78
N VAL A 55 4.17 3.31 -6.24
CA VAL A 55 3.26 2.17 -6.03
C VAL A 55 4.06 1.01 -5.49
N LYS A 56 3.68 0.53 -4.30
CA LYS A 56 4.31 -0.63 -3.68
C LYS A 56 3.39 -1.83 -3.71
N TYR A 57 3.94 -2.98 -4.04
CA TYR A 57 3.28 -4.27 -4.04
C TYR A 57 3.87 -5.16 -2.95
N TYR A 58 3.03 -5.87 -2.21
CA TYR A 58 3.41 -6.91 -1.27
C TYR A 58 2.84 -8.26 -1.74
N ASP A 59 3.74 -9.17 -2.12
CA ASP A 59 3.40 -10.53 -2.57
C ASP A 59 3.21 -11.48 -1.38
N GLY A 60 2.16 -11.22 -0.62
CA GLY A 60 1.83 -12.02 0.55
C GLY A 60 0.59 -11.50 1.26
N ASN A 61 0.00 -12.35 2.09
CA ASN A 61 -1.24 -11.98 2.75
C ASN A 61 -0.96 -11.16 4.00
N LEU A 62 -1.13 -9.84 3.91
CA LEU A 62 -1.11 -8.99 5.09
C LEU A 62 -2.33 -9.31 5.94
N THR A 63 -2.09 -9.81 7.15
CA THR A 63 -3.14 -10.06 8.13
C THR A 63 -2.68 -9.53 9.48
N PRO A 64 -3.55 -8.85 10.25
CA PRO A 64 -4.95 -8.54 9.94
C PRO A 64 -5.12 -7.39 8.91
N GLN A 65 -6.34 -7.24 8.39
CA GLN A 65 -6.73 -6.28 7.34
C GLN A 65 -7.57 -5.10 7.87
N SER A 66 -7.49 -4.81 9.17
CA SER A 66 -8.17 -3.65 9.73
C SER A 66 -7.52 -2.35 9.21
N PRO A 67 -8.24 -1.23 9.12
CA PRO A 67 -7.65 0.04 8.70
C PRO A 67 -6.41 0.45 9.53
N ALA A 68 -6.39 0.16 10.83
CA ALA A 68 -5.26 0.47 11.71
C ALA A 68 -4.05 -0.44 11.46
N ASP A 69 -4.27 -1.72 11.15
CA ASP A 69 -3.17 -2.64 10.81
C ASP A 69 -2.52 -2.25 9.48
N ILE A 70 -3.34 -1.96 8.46
CA ILE A 70 -2.87 -1.48 7.15
C ILE A 70 -2.11 -0.16 7.27
N GLN A 71 -2.59 0.78 8.10
CA GLN A 71 -1.86 2.00 8.42
C GLN A 71 -0.44 1.70 8.95
N GLY A 72 -0.32 0.74 9.89
CA GLY A 72 0.97 0.31 10.42
C GLY A 72 1.91 -0.26 9.35
N TYR A 73 1.37 -1.11 8.47
CA TYR A 73 2.15 -1.67 7.35
C TYR A 73 2.62 -0.58 6.38
N ILE A 74 1.77 0.38 6.02
CA ILE A 74 2.13 1.49 5.13
C ILE A 74 3.19 2.39 5.79
N ASN A 75 3.04 2.73 7.07
CA ASN A 75 4.04 3.50 7.81
C ASN A 75 5.41 2.84 7.75
N GLY A 76 5.47 1.53 7.97
CA GLY A 76 6.71 0.75 7.84
C GLY A 76 7.25 0.69 6.40
N ALA A 77 6.38 0.48 5.42
CA ALA A 77 6.78 0.33 4.03
C ALA A 77 7.24 1.64 3.38
N PHE A 78 6.62 2.77 3.74
CA PHE A 78 6.87 4.08 3.12
C PHE A 78 7.70 5.02 4.00
N GLY A 79 8.00 4.65 5.25
CA GLY A 79 8.73 5.52 6.19
C GLY A 79 7.94 6.78 6.57
N THR A 80 6.62 6.65 6.64
CA THR A 80 5.67 7.75 6.87
C THR A 80 5.00 7.63 8.25
N SER A 81 4.24 8.65 8.63
CA SER A 81 3.42 8.69 9.85
C SER A 81 2.00 9.11 9.49
N LEU A 82 1.26 8.19 8.85
CA LEU A 82 -0.14 8.41 8.51
C LEU A 82 -1.02 8.44 9.76
N GLY A 83 -2.11 9.20 9.70
CA GLY A 83 -3.21 9.14 10.65
C GLY A 83 -4.20 8.01 10.35
N ALA A 84 -5.31 7.96 11.07
CA ALA A 84 -6.39 7.00 10.82
C ALA A 84 -6.91 7.11 9.37
N ALA A 85 -7.45 6.00 8.86
CA ALA A 85 -8.03 5.97 7.52
C ALA A 85 -9.14 7.03 7.38
N VAL A 86 -9.09 7.82 6.31
CA VAL A 86 -10.12 8.83 6.01
C VAL A 86 -11.39 8.18 5.46
N SER A 87 -11.24 7.04 4.80
CA SER A 87 -12.34 6.23 4.28
C SER A 87 -11.86 4.84 3.91
N TYR A 88 -12.78 3.89 3.87
CA TYR A 88 -12.49 2.52 3.46
C TYR A 88 -13.77 1.82 2.96
N CYS A 89 -13.60 0.69 2.28
CA CYS A 89 -14.67 -0.27 2.00
C CYS A 89 -14.19 -1.67 2.36
N ASP A 90 -15.01 -2.45 3.06
CA ASP A 90 -14.65 -3.82 3.50
C ASP A 90 -14.82 -4.89 2.42
N SER A 91 -15.44 -4.55 1.29
CA SER A 91 -15.45 -5.37 0.09
C SER A 91 -15.07 -4.55 -1.16
N ALA A 92 -14.92 -5.21 -2.31
CA ALA A 92 -14.72 -4.52 -3.59
C ALA A 92 -15.88 -3.60 -4.00
N THR A 93 -17.08 -3.79 -3.45
CA THR A 93 -18.31 -3.13 -3.92
C THR A 93 -19.22 -2.62 -2.79
N SER A 94 -18.88 -2.86 -1.52
CA SER A 94 -19.75 -2.57 -0.38
C SER A 94 -18.97 -2.39 0.93
N GLY A 95 -19.67 -2.06 2.02
CA GLY A 95 -19.06 -1.82 3.32
C GLY A 95 -18.28 -0.50 3.39
N CYS A 96 -18.65 0.47 2.56
CA CYS A 96 -17.96 1.75 2.45
C CYS A 96 -18.34 2.71 3.58
N THR A 97 -17.38 3.51 4.02
CA THR A 97 -17.54 4.50 5.10
C THR A 97 -17.44 5.94 4.60
N ALA A 98 -17.83 6.90 5.45
CA ALA A 98 -17.67 8.33 5.18
C ALA A 98 -18.24 8.80 3.83
N GLY A 99 -19.37 8.23 3.38
CA GLY A 99 -19.98 8.59 2.08
C GLY A 99 -19.23 8.10 0.84
N THR A 100 -18.23 7.23 1.03
CA THR A 100 -17.47 6.59 -0.04
C THR A 100 -18.31 5.57 -0.79
N THR A 101 -18.03 5.40 -2.08
CA THR A 101 -18.61 4.33 -2.90
C THR A 101 -17.53 3.48 -3.55
N ALA A 102 -17.86 2.23 -3.82
CA ALA A 102 -17.01 1.32 -4.59
C ALA A 102 -17.86 0.50 -5.55
N GLY A 103 -17.26 0.02 -6.63
CA GLY A 103 -17.98 -0.72 -7.66
C GLY A 103 -17.06 -1.61 -8.50
N LEU A 104 -17.68 -2.52 -9.24
CA LEU A 104 -17.03 -3.36 -10.24
C LEU A 104 -17.89 -3.36 -11.49
N SER A 105 -17.31 -2.93 -12.62
CA SER A 105 -17.98 -2.94 -13.92
C SER A 105 -16.98 -3.26 -15.02
N GLY A 106 -17.30 -4.23 -15.88
CA GLY A 106 -16.43 -4.59 -17.01
C GLY A 106 -15.01 -5.02 -16.62
N GLY A 107 -14.82 -5.61 -15.44
CA GLY A 107 -13.49 -6.00 -14.94
C GLY A 107 -12.66 -4.83 -14.38
N VAL A 108 -13.25 -3.64 -14.26
CA VAL A 108 -12.64 -2.47 -13.66
C VAL A 108 -13.26 -2.24 -12.27
N ASN A 109 -12.41 -2.28 -11.26
CA ASN A 109 -12.76 -1.92 -9.89
C ASN A 109 -12.69 -0.40 -9.73
N SER A 110 -13.64 0.19 -9.01
CA SER A 110 -13.69 1.62 -8.75
C SER A 110 -13.88 1.93 -7.27
N TYR A 111 -13.31 3.07 -6.85
CA TYR A 111 -13.37 3.59 -5.50
C TYR A 111 -13.47 5.12 -5.54
N THR A 112 -14.51 5.69 -4.95
CA THR A 112 -14.74 7.14 -4.90
C THR A 112 -14.86 7.56 -3.44
N SER A 113 -13.78 8.08 -2.86
CA SER A 113 -13.81 8.62 -1.50
C SER A 113 -14.50 9.98 -1.46
N ALA A 114 -15.28 10.24 -0.40
CA ALA A 114 -15.81 11.58 -0.13
C ALA A 114 -14.80 12.50 0.59
N ALA A 115 -13.62 11.98 0.96
CA ALA A 115 -12.51 12.74 1.53
C ALA A 115 -11.31 12.73 0.56
N ALA A 116 -10.44 13.74 0.68
CA ALA A 116 -9.17 13.72 -0.03
C ALA A 116 -8.20 12.72 0.64
N TYR A 117 -7.35 12.09 -0.16
CA TYR A 117 -6.35 11.12 0.31
C TYR A 117 -5.12 11.15 -0.60
N ASP A 118 -3.96 10.81 -0.08
CA ASP A 118 -2.70 10.70 -0.83
C ASP A 118 -2.10 9.30 -0.75
N TYR A 119 -2.69 8.40 0.04
CA TYR A 119 -2.41 6.97 0.03
C TYR A 119 -3.70 6.18 -0.16
N LEU A 120 -3.64 5.14 -1.00
CA LEU A 120 -4.71 4.16 -1.15
C LEU A 120 -4.11 2.77 -1.13
N ALA A 121 -4.50 1.96 -0.15
CA ALA A 121 -4.22 0.54 -0.12
C ALA A 121 -5.40 -0.23 -0.72
N ILE A 122 -5.09 -1.24 -1.53
CA ILE A 122 -6.06 -2.22 -2.00
C ILE A 122 -5.53 -3.63 -1.71
N HIS A 123 -6.39 -4.44 -1.12
CA HIS A 123 -6.14 -5.85 -0.94
C HIS A 123 -6.76 -6.64 -2.08
N PHE A 124 -6.04 -7.61 -2.64
CA PHE A 124 -6.57 -8.48 -3.71
C PHE A 124 -6.07 -9.92 -3.55
N GLY A 125 -6.98 -10.83 -3.25
CA GLY A 125 -6.70 -12.24 -2.99
C GLY A 125 -5.73 -12.48 -1.82
N GLN A 126 -4.43 -12.45 -2.08
CA GLN A 126 -3.35 -12.61 -1.09
C GLN A 126 -2.26 -11.56 -1.28
N GLY A 127 -2.53 -10.46 -1.98
CA GLY A 127 -1.56 -9.40 -2.25
C GLY A 127 -2.10 -8.05 -1.80
N GLU A 128 -1.18 -7.11 -1.56
CA GLU A 128 -1.51 -5.72 -1.23
C GLU A 128 -0.83 -4.78 -2.22
N LEU A 129 -1.57 -3.78 -2.72
CA LEU A 129 -1.04 -2.67 -3.50
C LEU A 129 -1.29 -1.38 -2.74
N VAL A 130 -0.25 -0.56 -2.61
CA VAL A 130 -0.36 0.76 -1.98
C VAL A 130 0.10 1.81 -2.98
N PHE A 131 -0.82 2.67 -3.35
CA PHE A 131 -0.58 3.84 -4.21
C PHE A 131 -0.31 5.04 -3.32
N HIS A 132 0.71 5.82 -3.66
CA HIS A 132 1.01 7.10 -3.03
C HIS A 132 1.10 8.19 -4.10
N TRP A 133 0.32 9.25 -3.97
CA TRP A 133 0.37 10.42 -4.86
C TRP A 133 1.10 11.60 -4.20
N ALA A 134 1.84 12.36 -5.01
CA ALA A 134 2.57 13.54 -4.53
C ALA A 134 1.63 14.67 -4.06
N ALA A 135 0.46 14.78 -4.69
CA ALA A 135 -0.62 15.66 -4.28
C ALA A 135 -1.84 14.81 -3.93
N PRO A 136 -2.60 15.15 -2.88
CA PRO A 136 -3.80 14.41 -2.53
C PRO A 136 -4.78 14.35 -3.71
N VAL A 137 -5.30 13.15 -3.95
CA VAL A 137 -6.45 12.91 -4.81
C VAL A 137 -7.65 13.62 -4.17
N ALA A 138 -8.30 14.50 -4.93
CA ALA A 138 -9.42 15.29 -4.42
C ALA A 138 -10.63 14.41 -4.10
N ALA A 139 -11.37 14.78 -3.05
CA ALA A 139 -12.65 14.18 -2.70
C ALA A 139 -13.60 14.11 -3.92
N GLY A 140 -14.31 12.99 -4.06
CA GLY A 140 -15.20 12.72 -5.19
C GLY A 140 -14.50 12.27 -6.47
N THR A 141 -13.17 12.24 -6.51
CA THR A 141 -12.43 11.65 -7.63
C THR A 141 -12.51 10.13 -7.55
N THR A 142 -12.93 9.52 -8.66
CA THR A 142 -12.99 8.06 -8.77
C THR A 142 -11.62 7.49 -9.12
N PHE A 143 -11.06 6.73 -8.19
CA PHE A 143 -9.98 5.80 -8.47
C PHE A 143 -10.51 4.59 -9.24
N THR A 144 -9.74 4.11 -10.21
CA THR A 144 -10.01 2.85 -10.91
C THR A 144 -8.76 1.99 -10.96
N VAL A 145 -8.95 0.67 -10.91
CA VAL A 145 -7.91 -0.32 -11.14
C VAL A 145 -8.45 -1.49 -11.95
N ALA A 146 -7.69 -1.94 -12.93
CA ALA A 146 -8.04 -3.05 -13.81
C ALA A 146 -6.85 -3.98 -14.00
N GLY A 147 -7.13 -5.23 -14.38
CA GLY A 147 -6.09 -6.22 -14.68
C GLY A 147 -5.36 -6.78 -13.46
N LEU A 148 -5.96 -6.73 -12.27
CA LEU A 148 -5.41 -7.41 -11.09
C LEU A 148 -5.35 -8.93 -11.33
N PRO A 149 -4.31 -9.63 -10.85
CA PRO A 149 -4.18 -11.08 -11.03
C PRO A 149 -5.19 -11.90 -10.20
N LYS A 150 -5.84 -11.26 -9.22
CA LYS A 150 -6.85 -11.85 -8.33
C LYS A 150 -7.95 -10.82 -8.05
N ASP A 151 -9.08 -11.29 -7.55
CA ASP A 151 -10.20 -10.42 -7.21
C ASP A 151 -9.84 -9.44 -6.09
N LEU A 152 -10.26 -8.18 -6.27
CA LEU A 152 -10.13 -7.15 -5.26
C LEU A 152 -10.99 -7.51 -4.05
N SER A 153 -10.45 -7.29 -2.86
CA SER A 153 -11.08 -7.63 -1.60
C SER A 153 -11.52 -6.40 -0.83
N ASN A 154 -10.67 -5.39 -0.65
CA ASN A 154 -11.04 -4.19 0.12
C ASN A 154 -10.18 -2.97 -0.24
N TYR A 155 -10.57 -1.79 0.24
CA TYR A 155 -9.87 -0.52 0.05
C TYR A 155 -9.63 0.17 1.39
N ARG A 156 -8.49 0.86 1.54
CA ARG A 156 -8.16 1.71 2.69
C ARG A 156 -7.48 3.00 2.22
N ALA A 157 -8.13 4.15 2.39
CA ALA A 157 -7.58 5.44 2.01
C ALA A 157 -7.06 6.19 3.25
N PHE A 158 -5.90 6.82 3.11
CA PHE A 158 -5.25 7.59 4.16
C PHE A 158 -4.78 8.93 3.63
N ILE A 159 -4.65 9.90 4.54
CA ILE A 159 -4.03 11.18 4.27
C ILE A 159 -2.78 11.35 5.13
N SER A 160 -1.69 11.81 4.52
CA SER A 160 -0.51 12.24 5.28
C SER A 160 -0.85 13.43 6.16
N ALA A 161 -0.21 13.48 7.33
CA ALA A 161 -0.30 14.65 8.20
C ALA A 161 0.37 15.84 7.50
N VAL A 162 -0.43 16.85 7.16
CA VAL A 162 0.10 18.14 6.70
C VAL A 162 0.62 18.88 7.94
N PRO A 163 1.88 19.36 7.96
CA PRO A 163 2.40 20.17 9.06
C PRO A 163 1.42 21.32 9.36
N GLU A 164 0.97 21.40 10.61
CA GLU A 164 -0.36 21.91 10.90
C GLU A 164 -0.63 23.36 10.43
N PRO A 165 -1.88 23.68 10.05
CA PRO A 165 -2.35 25.05 9.82
C PRO A 165 -1.94 26.02 10.93
N GLU A 166 -1.87 25.53 12.17
CA GLU A 166 -1.47 26.29 13.34
C GLU A 166 -0.02 26.76 13.28
N THR A 167 0.90 25.94 12.75
CA THR A 167 2.28 26.37 12.54
C THR A 167 2.37 27.48 11.51
N TYR A 168 1.56 27.41 10.44
CA TYR A 168 1.45 28.49 9.47
C TYR A 168 0.83 29.75 10.09
N ALA A 169 -0.21 29.61 10.93
CA ALA A 169 -0.81 30.72 11.65
C ALA A 169 0.18 31.36 12.62
N MET A 170 0.98 30.58 13.34
CA MET A 170 2.02 31.06 14.25
C MET A 170 3.18 31.74 13.51
N LEU A 171 3.57 31.20 12.35
CA LEU A 171 4.54 31.85 11.46
C LEU A 171 4.01 33.21 10.98
N LEU A 172 2.76 33.26 10.51
CA LEU A 172 2.11 34.50 10.06
C LEU A 172 1.92 35.49 11.22
N ALA A 173 1.56 35.01 12.41
CA ALA A 173 1.45 35.84 13.61
C ALA A 173 2.83 36.41 14.00
N GLY A 174 3.89 35.59 13.95
CA GLY A 174 5.27 36.03 14.18
C GLY A 174 5.71 37.09 13.17
N LEU A 175 5.45 36.87 11.88
CA LEU A 175 5.74 37.85 10.82
C LEU A 175 4.93 39.14 11.00
N GLY A 176 3.66 39.03 11.39
CA GLY A 176 2.80 40.19 11.69
C GLY A 176 3.33 41.03 12.85
N LEU A 177 3.80 40.39 13.93
CA LEU A 177 4.41 41.06 15.08
C LEU A 177 5.72 41.78 14.70
N LEU A 178 6.58 41.12 13.92
CA LEU A 178 7.82 41.72 13.42
C LEU A 178 7.55 42.93 12.53
N GLY A 179 6.58 42.84 11.63
CA GLY A 179 6.14 43.96 10.79
C GLY A 179 5.61 45.13 11.61
N PHE A 180 4.82 44.86 12.65
CA PHE A 180 4.31 45.88 13.57
C PHE A 180 5.44 46.61 14.32
N LEU A 181 6.42 45.86 14.85
CA LEU A 181 7.58 46.42 15.54
C LEU A 181 8.46 47.25 14.59
N ALA A 182 8.67 46.80 13.36
CA ALA A 182 9.41 47.54 12.35
C ALA A 182 8.74 48.87 11.99
N ARG A 183 7.41 48.90 11.82
CA ARG A 183 6.64 50.13 11.58
C ARG A 183 6.79 51.15 12.72
N ARG A 184 6.79 50.69 13.99
CA ARG A 184 6.98 51.58 15.16
C ARG A 184 8.36 52.24 15.18
N ARG A 185 9.38 51.60 14.60
CA ARG A 185 10.76 52.13 14.56
C ARG A 185 10.97 53.16 13.45
N GLN A 186 10.21 53.10 12.36
CA GLN A 186 10.30 54.08 11.27
C GLN A 186 9.45 55.34 11.48
N GLY A 187 8.48 55.30 12.40
CA GLY A 187 7.70 56.48 12.79
C GLY A 187 8.37 57.39 13.82
N LYS A 188 9.65 57.14 14.14
CA LYS A 188 10.54 58.01 14.92
C LYS A 188 11.71 58.41 14.02
#